data_AF-A0A364JVP5-F1
#
_entry.id   AF-A0A364JVP5-F1
#
_cell.length_a   1.000
_cell.length_b   1.000
_cell.length_c   1.000
_cell.angle_alpha   90.00
_cell.angle_beta   90.00
_cell.angle_gamma   90.00
#
_symmetry.space_group_name_H-M   'P 1'
#
loop_
_entity.id
_entity.type
_entity.pdbx_description
1 polymer ?
#
loop_
_entity_poly.entity_id
_entity_poly.type
_entity_poly.pdbx_seq_one_letter_code
_entity_poly.pdbx_strand_id
1 'polypeptide(L)'
;MTQTPSHRESDANYHGVIVVLNDRWRVIACRDGIQWILQYRAGERHGQSRYDSRGYCRTKEALIRVCRTHAGDISPTAMTVLNNLPERLS
;
A
#
# COMPACT_ATOMS: atom_id res chain seq x y z
N MET A 1 -15.18 -18.15 -3.56
CA MET A 1 -14.14 -18.67 -2.66
C MET A 1 -13.40 -17.48 -2.08
N THR A 2 -13.59 -17.15 -0.81
CA THR A 2 -12.82 -16.10 -0.12
C THR A 2 -11.45 -16.66 0.23
N GLN A 3 -10.40 -16.09 -0.34
CA GLN A 3 -9.02 -16.53 -0.13
C GLN A 3 -8.57 -16.06 1.26
N THR A 4 -7.96 -16.94 2.07
CA THR A 4 -7.44 -16.56 3.40
C THR A 4 -6.41 -15.43 3.25
N PRO A 5 -6.49 -14.34 4.03
CA PRO A 5 -5.55 -13.23 3.94
C PRO A 5 -4.10 -13.69 4.15
N SER A 6 -3.19 -13.21 3.32
CA SER A 6 -1.76 -13.55 3.41
C SER A 6 -1.04 -12.67 4.43
N HIS A 7 -0.02 -13.22 5.08
CA HIS A 7 0.94 -12.48 5.91
C HIS A 7 2.18 -12.00 5.13
N ARG A 8 2.27 -12.30 3.83
CA ARG A 8 3.38 -11.85 2.97
C ARG A 8 3.03 -10.53 2.28
N GLU A 9 3.81 -9.49 2.56
CA GLU A 9 3.59 -8.12 2.06
C GLU A 9 3.56 -8.00 0.53
N SER A 10 4.15 -8.94 -0.21
CA SER A 10 4.17 -8.97 -1.67
C SER A 10 2.88 -9.53 -2.30
N ASP A 11 2.06 -10.23 -1.52
CA ASP A 11 0.92 -10.96 -2.04
C ASP A 11 -0.27 -10.04 -2.31
N ALA A 12 -1.08 -10.38 -3.31
CA ALA A 12 -2.26 -9.60 -3.68
C ALA A 12 -3.28 -9.48 -2.53
N ASN A 13 -3.48 -10.57 -1.77
CA ASN A 13 -4.42 -10.69 -0.66
C ASN A 13 -3.77 -10.42 0.72
N TYR A 14 -2.67 -9.66 0.76
CA TYR A 14 -2.01 -9.31 2.01
C TYR A 14 -2.98 -8.59 2.97
N HIS A 15 -3.05 -9.05 4.22
CA HIS A 15 -4.02 -8.56 5.20
C HIS A 15 -3.82 -7.09 5.61
N GLY A 16 -2.61 -6.56 5.48
CA GLY A 16 -2.27 -5.18 5.86
C GLY A 16 -2.48 -4.14 4.75
N VAL A 17 -3.24 -4.46 3.69
CA VAL A 17 -3.57 -3.45 2.66
C VAL A 17 -4.47 -2.38 3.27
N ILE A 18 -4.00 -1.14 3.26
CA ILE A 18 -4.74 0.03 3.75
C ILE A 18 -5.65 0.56 2.65
N VAL A 19 -5.07 0.77 1.46
CA VAL A 19 -5.81 1.35 0.34
C VAL A 19 -5.12 1.05 -1.00
N VAL A 20 -5.93 0.80 -2.03
CA VAL A 20 -5.49 0.75 -3.42
C VAL A 20 -5.63 2.15 -4.01
N LEU A 21 -4.53 2.70 -4.54
CA LEU A 21 -4.49 4.08 -5.05
C LEU A 21 -5.06 4.16 -6.46
N ASN A 22 -4.69 3.18 -7.29
CA ASN A 22 -5.12 2.96 -8.66
C ASN A 22 -4.84 1.49 -9.06
N ASP A 23 -4.94 1.16 -10.34
CA ASP A 23 -4.72 -0.18 -10.90
C ASP A 23 -3.31 -0.75 -10.61
N ARG A 24 -2.32 0.12 -10.40
CA ARG A 24 -0.91 -0.25 -10.25
C ARG A 24 -0.36 -0.09 -8.84
N TRP A 25 -0.89 0.83 -8.03
CA TRP A 25 -0.29 1.23 -6.76
C TRP A 25 -1.19 0.98 -5.56
N ARG A 26 -0.58 0.60 -4.44
CA ARG A 26 -1.27 0.43 -3.16
C ARG A 26 -0.41 0.89 -2.00
N VAL A 27 -1.06 1.20 -0.88
CA VAL A 27 -0.41 1.42 0.42
C VAL A 27 -0.78 0.28 1.34
N ILE A 28 0.22 -0.25 2.04
CA ILE A 28 0.06 -1.27 3.06
C ILE A 28 0.68 -0.79 4.39
N ALA A 29 0.21 -1.34 5.51
CA ALA A 29 0.98 -1.35 6.75
C ALA A 29 1.95 -2.54 6.69
N CYS A 30 3.22 -2.33 7.08
CA CYS A 30 4.16 -3.43 7.18
C CYS A 30 3.69 -4.46 8.22
N ARG A 31 4.20 -5.69 8.15
CA ARG A 31 3.74 -6.79 9.01
C ARG A 31 3.89 -6.47 10.50
N ASP A 32 4.89 -5.66 10.84
CA ASP A 32 5.22 -5.30 12.22
C ASP A 32 4.50 -4.01 12.68
N GLY A 33 3.70 -3.37 11.82
CA GLY A 33 2.87 -2.21 12.19
C GLY A 33 3.62 -0.88 12.41
N ILE A 34 4.92 -0.82 12.15
CA ILE A 34 5.77 0.35 12.46
C ILE A 34 5.96 1.34 11.30
N GLN A 35 5.56 0.96 10.08
CA GLN A 35 5.68 1.82 8.89
C GLN A 35 4.65 1.47 7.82
N TRP A 36 4.29 2.47 7.01
CA TRP A 36 3.56 2.27 5.77
C TRP A 36 4.52 2.04 4.62
N ILE A 37 4.06 1.25 3.65
CA ILE A 37 4.83 0.92 2.45
C ILE A 37 4.00 1.27 1.22
N LEU A 38 4.54 2.15 0.37
CA LEU A 38 4.02 2.31 -0.99
C LEU A 38 4.54 1.16 -1.84
N GLN A 39 3.63 0.41 -2.45
CA GLN A 39 3.95 -0.69 -3.34
C GLN A 39 3.37 -0.47 -4.74
N TYR A 40 4.04 -1.05 -5.74
CA TYR A 40 3.54 -1.12 -7.10
C TYR A 40 3.40 -2.57 -7.55
N ARG A 41 2.47 -2.82 -8.46
CA ARG A 41 2.30 -4.10 -9.14
C ARG A 41 3.50 -4.34 -10.05
N ALA A 42 4.33 -5.31 -9.69
CA ALA A 42 5.55 -5.67 -10.40
C ALA A 42 5.32 -6.74 -11.47
N GLY A 43 4.20 -7.48 -11.38
CA GLY A 43 3.80 -8.47 -12.36
C GLY A 43 2.76 -9.43 -11.80
N GLU A 44 2.64 -10.59 -12.45
CA GLU A 44 1.78 -11.68 -12.00
C GLU A 44 2.61 -12.95 -11.84
N ARG A 45 2.29 -13.74 -10.82
CA ARG A 45 2.86 -15.08 -10.61
C ARG A 45 1.74 -16.03 -10.22
N HIS A 46 1.59 -17.13 -10.95
CA HIS A 46 0.52 -18.12 -10.75
C HIS A 46 -0.89 -17.50 -10.74
N GLY A 47 -1.15 -16.53 -11.62
CA GLY A 47 -2.45 -15.85 -11.71
C GLY A 47 -2.73 -14.84 -10.58
N GLN A 48 -1.73 -14.53 -9.75
CA GLN A 48 -1.85 -13.55 -8.67
C GLN A 48 -0.90 -12.38 -8.88
N SER A 49 -1.39 -11.17 -8.64
CA SER A 49 -0.57 -9.95 -8.64
C SER A 49 0.54 -10.05 -7.61
N ARG A 50 1.77 -9.79 -8.04
CA ARG A 50 2.91 -9.59 -7.17
C ARG A 50 3.20 -8.10 -7.03
N TYR A 51 3.42 -7.67 -5.80
CA TYR A 51 3.78 -6.30 -5.47
C TYR A 51 5.23 -6.22 -4.97
N ASP A 52 5.93 -5.16 -5.38
CA ASP A 52 7.25 -4.80 -4.86
C ASP A 52 7.17 -3.41 -4.19
N SER A 53 8.05 -3.17 -3.22
CA SER A 53 8.07 -1.96 -2.40
C SER A 53 8.83 -0.81 -3.08
N ARG A 54 8.24 0.39 -3.05
CA ARG A 54 8.84 1.62 -3.59
C ARG A 54 9.34 2.57 -2.50
N GLY A 55 8.65 2.66 -1.38
CA GLY A 55 9.00 3.60 -0.30
C GLY A 55 8.44 3.17 1.04
N TYR A 56 9.16 3.51 2.10
CA TYR A 56 8.86 3.16 3.49
C TYR A 56 8.71 4.46 4.29
N CYS A 57 7.59 4.62 4.98
CA CYS A 57 7.25 5.89 5.63
C CYS A 57 6.67 5.64 7.01
N ARG A 58 7.21 6.33 8.03
CA ARG A 58 6.64 6.32 9.38
C ARG A 58 5.67 7.47 9.65
N THR A 59 5.63 8.48 8.77
CA THR A 59 4.73 9.64 8.91
C THR A 59 3.76 9.72 7.73
N LYS A 60 2.55 10.22 8.01
CA LYS A 60 1.52 10.44 6.98
C LYS A 60 2.01 11.41 5.91
N GLU A 61 2.66 12.49 6.32
CA GLU A 61 3.20 13.50 5.39
C GLU A 61 4.20 12.88 4.40
N ALA A 62 5.17 12.10 4.90
CA ALA A 62 6.16 11.44 4.04
C ALA A 62 5.49 10.44 3.10
N LEU A 63 4.52 9.66 3.60
CA LEU A 63 3.74 8.73 2.79
C LEU A 63 2.99 9.44 1.65
N ILE A 64 2.22 10.49 1.97
CA ILE A 64 1.46 11.25 0.96
C ILE A 64 2.39 11.84 -0.09
N ARG A 65 3.54 12.40 0.32
CA ARG A 65 4.54 12.92 -0.60
C ARG A 65 5.04 11.83 -1.55
N VAL A 66 5.45 10.68 -1.03
CA VAL A 66 5.95 9.54 -1.83
C VAL A 66 4.87 9.00 -2.76
N CYS A 67 3.62 8.91 -2.32
CA CYS A 67 2.48 8.55 -3.17
C CYS A 67 2.32 9.52 -4.34
N ARG A 68 2.28 10.84 -4.08
CA ARG A 68 2.16 11.85 -5.14
C ARG A 68 3.33 11.84 -6.11
N THR A 69 4.54 11.54 -5.65
CA THR A 69 5.74 11.48 -6.50
C THR A 69 5.76 10.27 -7.43
N HIS A 70 5.15 9.14 -7.06
CA HIS A 70 5.32 7.87 -7.80
C HIS A 70 4.05 7.24 -8.33
N ALA A 71 2.90 7.41 -7.65
CA ALA A 71 1.69 6.70 -7.98
C ALA A 71 0.92 7.28 -9.18
N GLY A 72 1.26 8.50 -9.62
CA GLY A 72 0.50 9.21 -10.64
C GLY A 72 -0.88 9.60 -10.11
N ASP A 73 -1.93 9.33 -10.89
CA ASP A 73 -3.30 9.62 -10.49
C ASP A 73 -3.74 8.73 -9.32
N ILE A 74 -4.06 9.36 -8.20
CA ILE A 74 -4.57 8.71 -7.00
C ILE A 74 -6.07 8.97 -6.93
N SER A 75 -6.88 7.92 -6.78
CA SER A 75 -8.32 8.09 -6.68
C SER A 75 -8.71 9.03 -5.51
N PRO A 76 -9.74 9.88 -5.66
CA PRO A 76 -10.15 10.79 -4.58
C PRO A 76 -10.49 10.06 -3.28
N THR A 77 -11.17 8.91 -3.37
CA THR A 77 -11.48 8.05 -2.23
C THR A 77 -10.20 7.56 -1.54
N ALA A 78 -9.19 7.14 -2.30
CA ALA A 78 -7.92 6.72 -1.71
C ALA A 78 -7.19 7.86 -1.02
N MET A 79 -7.21 9.06 -1.60
CA MET A 79 -6.63 10.25 -0.98
C MET A 79 -7.32 10.60 0.34
N THR A 80 -8.64 10.46 0.44
CA THR A 80 -9.37 10.62 1.70
C THR A 80 -8.90 9.63 2.76
N VAL A 81 -8.69 8.36 2.41
CA VAL A 81 -8.13 7.36 3.35
C VAL A 81 -6.73 7.78 3.81
N LEU A 82 -5.85 8.20 2.89
CA LEU A 82 -4.50 8.65 3.24
C LEU A 82 -4.50 9.85 4.19
N ASN A 83 -5.39 10.82 3.96
CA ASN A 83 -5.51 12.02 4.81
C ASN A 83 -6.00 11.70 6.23
N ASN A 84 -6.78 10.63 6.39
CA ASN A 84 -7.32 10.17 7.67
C ASN A 84 -6.37 9.26 8.47
N LEU A 85 -5.18 8.94 7.92
CA LEU A 85 -4.17 8.20 8.67
C LEU A 85 -3.67 9.00 9.89
N PRO A 86 -3.20 8.33 10.96
CA PRO A 86 -2.51 9.00 12.05
C PRO A 86 -1.25 9.71 11.54
N GLU A 87 -0.80 10.75 12.23
CA GLU A 87 0.40 11.50 11.80
C GLU A 87 1.66 10.64 11.75
N ARG A 88 1.77 9.64 12.64
CA ARG A 88 2.92 8.75 12.75
C ARG A 88 2.51 7.38 13.31
N LEU A 89 3.19 6.33 12.85
CA LEU A 89 3.18 5.00 13.50
C LEU A 89 4.29 4.94 14.56
N SER A 90 3.94 4.50 15.77
CA SER A 90 4.80 4.38 16.95
C SER A 90 5.29 2.96 17.16
#